data_AF-A0A1H7HAG8-F1
#
_entry.id   AF-A0A1H7HAG8-F1
#
_cell.length_a   1.000
_cell.length_b   1.000
_cell.length_c   1.000
_cell.angle_alpha   90.00
_cell.angle_beta   90.00
_cell.angle_gamma   90.00
#
_symmetry.space_group_name_H-M   'P 1'
#
loop_
_entity.id
_entity.type
_entity.pdbx_description
1 polymer ?
#
loop_
_entity_poly.entity_id
_entity_poly.type
_entity_poly.pdbx_seq_one_letter_code
_entity_poly.pdbx_strand_id
1 'polypeptide(L)'
;MSDPSNVTPIRRAAEAVRDRVTPEPGLTDLVSRLTGDAKDLARAEFDLQKAKVGEAVGRYKNAIIFFAVAAVLALAGLIALLVGAIETLATLIGPGLATLIVVGGTLLIAAILGIIGKHRLSPKADA
;
A
#
# COMPACT_ATOMS: atom_id res chain seq x y z
N MET A 1 15.18 -1.06 -85.99
CA MET A 1 14.99 -2.13 -85.00
C MET A 1 15.18 -1.50 -83.63
N SER A 2 14.12 -0.91 -83.07
CA SER A 2 14.18 -0.16 -81.82
C SER A 2 14.00 -1.14 -80.65
N ASP A 3 14.99 -1.19 -79.75
CA ASP A 3 15.02 -2.06 -78.58
C ASP A 3 13.85 -1.76 -77.62
N PRO A 4 12.93 -2.72 -77.39
CA PRO A 4 11.77 -2.54 -76.51
C PRO A 4 12.10 -2.59 -75.01
N SER A 5 13.37 -2.75 -74.62
CA SER A 5 13.76 -2.80 -73.20
C SER A 5 13.88 -1.42 -72.53
N ASN A 6 13.85 -0.32 -73.30
CA ASN A 6 13.95 1.04 -72.76
C ASN A 6 12.59 1.69 -72.49
N VAL A 7 11.74 1.00 -71.71
CA VAL A 7 10.48 1.57 -71.20
C VAL A 7 10.55 1.70 -69.67
N THR A 8 11.19 2.80 -69.27
CA THR A 8 10.85 3.61 -68.08
C THR A 8 11.35 3.12 -66.70
N PRO A 9 12.57 3.51 -66.26
CA PRO A 9 12.99 3.37 -64.85
C PRO A 9 12.07 4.12 -63.87
N ILE A 10 11.40 5.18 -64.36
CA ILE A 10 10.45 5.99 -63.59
C ILE A 10 9.22 5.16 -63.14
N ARG A 11 8.81 4.13 -63.90
CA ARG A 11 7.66 3.29 -63.57
C ARG A 11 7.95 2.37 -62.37
N ARG A 12 9.17 1.82 -62.30
CA ARG A 12 9.65 1.05 -61.14
C ARG A 12 9.82 1.92 -59.90
N ALA A 13 10.35 3.14 -60.06
CA ALA A 13 10.45 4.08 -58.96
C ALA A 13 9.06 4.49 -58.43
N ALA A 14 8.08 4.68 -59.33
CA ALA A 14 6.69 4.97 -58.97
C ALA A 14 6.01 3.77 -58.29
N GLU A 15 6.25 2.53 -58.73
CA GLU A 15 5.78 1.31 -58.05
C GLU A 15 6.40 1.14 -56.66
N ALA A 16 7.71 1.35 -56.52
CA ALA A 16 8.42 1.28 -55.25
C ALA A 16 8.02 2.38 -54.26
N VAL A 17 7.52 3.53 -54.74
CA VAL A 17 6.94 4.60 -53.89
C VAL A 17 5.49 4.26 -53.52
N ARG A 18 4.69 3.71 -54.45
CA ARG A 18 3.31 3.27 -54.19
C ARG A 18 3.23 2.13 -53.17
N ASP A 19 4.22 1.24 -53.16
CA ASP A 19 4.33 0.12 -52.22
C ASP A 19 4.84 0.56 -50.83
N ARG A 20 5.52 1.73 -50.75
CA ARG A 20 5.90 2.39 -49.49
C ARG A 20 4.79 3.20 -48.86
N VAL A 21 3.69 3.46 -49.59
CA VAL A 21 2.44 3.93 -49.00
C VAL A 21 1.73 2.72 -48.43
N THR A 22 2.34 2.11 -47.41
CA THR A 22 1.57 1.32 -46.45
C THR A 22 0.44 2.21 -45.95
N PRO A 23 -0.81 1.72 -45.83
CA PRO A 23 -1.92 2.55 -45.39
C PRO A 23 -1.49 3.32 -44.14
N GLU A 24 -1.48 4.65 -44.23
CA GLU A 24 -1.20 5.48 -43.05
C GLU A 24 -2.05 4.92 -41.91
N PRO A 25 -1.45 4.66 -40.74
CA PRO A 25 -2.18 4.03 -39.66
C PRO A 25 -3.43 4.87 -39.41
N GLY A 26 -4.59 4.26 -39.69
CA GLY A 26 -5.86 4.95 -39.59
C GLY A 26 -6.06 5.46 -38.17
N LEU A 27 -6.92 6.45 -37.99
CA LEU A 27 -7.27 6.99 -36.67
C LEU A 27 -7.59 5.87 -35.64
N THR A 28 -8.22 4.79 -36.10
CA THR A 28 -8.51 3.58 -35.31
C THR A 28 -7.24 2.88 -34.79
N ASP A 29 -6.17 2.83 -35.58
CA ASP A 29 -4.91 2.18 -35.22
C ASP A 29 -4.14 3.01 -34.17
N LEU A 30 -4.18 4.34 -34.27
CA LEU A 30 -3.63 5.26 -33.26
C LEU A 30 -4.40 5.15 -31.93
N VAL A 31 -5.74 5.12 -31.98
CA VAL A 31 -6.57 4.95 -30.78
C VAL A 31 -6.34 3.59 -30.12
N SER A 32 -6.18 2.53 -30.93
CA SER A 32 -5.88 1.18 -30.43
C SER A 32 -4.52 1.14 -29.74
N ARG A 33 -3.48 1.77 -30.32
CA ARG A 33 -2.14 1.89 -29.72
C ARG A 33 -2.16 2.70 -28.43
N LEU A 34 -2.80 3.87 -28.42
CA LEU A 34 -2.90 4.71 -27.22
C LEU A 34 -3.64 3.99 -26.08
N THR A 35 -4.67 3.21 -26.40
CA THR A 35 -5.39 2.38 -25.42
C THR A 35 -4.51 1.23 -24.91
N GLY A 36 -3.65 0.66 -25.77
CA GLY A 36 -2.62 -0.31 -25.37
C GLY A 36 -1.61 0.31 -24.41
N ASP A 37 -1.01 1.43 -24.79
CA ASP A 37 -0.01 2.16 -24.01
C ASP A 37 -0.57 2.59 -22.64
N ALA A 38 -1.83 3.04 -22.60
CA ALA A 38 -2.51 3.41 -21.34
C ALA A 38 -2.69 2.20 -20.41
N LYS A 39 -3.02 1.02 -20.95
CA LYS A 39 -3.14 -0.21 -20.16
C LYS A 39 -1.79 -0.70 -19.65
N ASP A 40 -0.76 -0.58 -20.48
CA ASP A 40 0.59 -0.96 -20.11
C ASP A 40 1.17 -0.03 -19.04
N LEU A 41 0.90 1.28 -19.15
CA LEU A 41 1.24 2.25 -18.10
C LEU A 41 0.50 1.96 -16.79
N ALA A 42 -0.80 1.67 -16.86
CA ALA A 42 -1.59 1.33 -15.67
C ALA A 42 -1.05 0.07 -14.97
N ARG A 43 -0.61 -0.93 -15.74
CA ARG A 43 0.06 -2.13 -15.19
C ARG A 43 1.41 -1.80 -14.56
N ALA A 44 2.23 -0.99 -15.22
CA ALA A 44 3.53 -0.59 -14.70
C ALA A 44 3.40 0.16 -13.36
N GLU A 45 2.44 1.08 -13.24
CA GLU A 45 2.20 1.81 -12.01
C GLU A 45 1.68 0.90 -10.89
N PHE A 46 0.83 -0.07 -11.25
CA PHE A 46 0.37 -1.10 -10.31
C PHE A 46 1.53 -1.97 -9.80
N ASP A 47 2.41 -2.43 -10.70
CA ASP A 47 3.57 -3.24 -10.34
C ASP A 47 4.58 -2.43 -9.51
N LEU A 48 4.75 -1.14 -9.80
CA LEU A 48 5.56 -0.22 -9.02
C LEU A 48 5.00 -0.06 -7.60
N GLN A 49 3.70 0.20 -7.47
CA GLN A 49 3.04 0.29 -6.16
C GLN A 49 3.16 -1.02 -5.38
N LYS A 50 2.96 -2.16 -6.04
CA LYS A 50 3.13 -3.48 -5.44
C LYS A 50 4.57 -3.71 -4.97
N ALA A 51 5.57 -3.30 -5.74
CA ALA A 51 6.98 -3.38 -5.36
C ALA A 51 7.30 -2.48 -4.16
N LYS A 52 6.81 -1.23 -4.14
CA LYS A 52 6.96 -0.31 -3.00
C LYS A 52 6.36 -0.88 -1.72
N VAL A 53 5.14 -1.44 -1.81
CA VAL A 53 4.49 -2.09 -0.67
C VAL A 53 5.27 -3.33 -0.23
N GLY A 54 5.69 -4.18 -1.18
CA GLY A 54 6.48 -5.37 -0.90
C GLY A 54 7.83 -5.07 -0.24
N GLU A 55 8.54 -4.03 -0.70
CA GLU A 55 9.80 -3.59 -0.12
C GLU A 55 9.61 -3.00 1.28
N ALA A 56 8.58 -2.17 1.47
CA ALA A 56 8.24 -1.63 2.78
C ALA A 56 7.92 -2.76 3.77
N VAL A 57 7.06 -3.71 3.39
CA VAL A 57 6.72 -4.88 4.23
C VAL A 57 7.95 -5.74 4.50
N GLY A 58 8.80 -5.97 3.49
CA GLY A 58 10.04 -6.73 3.64
C GLY A 58 10.99 -6.09 4.65
N ARG A 59 11.13 -4.76 4.61
CA ARG A 59 11.95 -3.97 5.53
C ARG A 59 11.43 -4.01 6.97
N TYR A 60 10.11 -3.97 7.15
CA TYR A 60 9.48 -3.95 8.47
C TYR A 60 9.06 -5.32 9.02
N LYS A 61 9.24 -6.40 8.27
CA LYS A 61 8.84 -7.76 8.68
C LYS A 61 9.32 -8.13 10.09
N ASN A 62 10.62 -7.94 10.35
CA ASN A 62 11.18 -8.25 11.66
C ASN A 62 10.63 -7.32 12.73
N ALA A 63 10.47 -6.03 12.43
CA ALA A 63 9.88 -5.07 13.36
C ALA A 63 8.44 -5.48 13.74
N ILE A 64 7.62 -5.89 12.77
CA ILE A 64 6.25 -6.39 12.99
C ILE A 64 6.26 -7.60 13.93
N ILE A 65 7.16 -8.57 13.71
CA ILE A 65 7.28 -9.76 14.57
C ILE A 65 7.70 -9.36 15.99
N PHE A 66 8.72 -8.52 16.13
CA PHE A 66 9.17 -8.04 17.44
C PHE A 66 8.07 -7.26 18.16
N PHE A 67 7.34 -6.38 17.46
CA PHE A 67 6.21 -5.65 18.05
C PHE A 67 5.05 -6.57 18.44
N ALA A 68 4.76 -7.61 17.65
CA ALA A 68 3.74 -8.60 17.99
C ALA A 68 4.12 -9.36 19.26
N VAL A 69 5.36 -9.87 19.34
CA VAL A 69 5.86 -10.56 20.53
C VAL A 69 5.89 -9.63 21.74
N ALA A 70 6.39 -8.40 21.58
CA ALA A 70 6.42 -7.39 22.62
C ALA A 70 5.00 -7.05 23.13
N ALA A 71 4.01 -6.92 22.24
CA ALA A 71 2.63 -6.66 22.62
C ALA A 71 2.03 -7.82 23.45
N VAL A 72 2.29 -9.06 23.04
CA VAL A 72 1.85 -10.25 23.81
C VAL A 72 2.51 -10.28 25.18
N LEU A 73 3.83 -10.06 25.27
CA LEU A 73 4.55 -10.04 26.53
C LEU A 73 4.11 -8.89 27.43
N ALA A 74 3.91 -7.69 26.87
CA ALA A 74 3.40 -6.54 27.61
C ALA A 74 2.00 -6.80 28.17
N LEU A 75 1.11 -7.43 27.39
CA LEU A 75 -0.21 -7.80 27.87
C LEU A 75 -0.15 -8.85 28.98
N ALA A 76 0.66 -9.90 28.82
CA ALA A 76 0.83 -10.93 29.85
C ALA A 76 1.42 -10.34 31.15
N GLY A 77 2.44 -9.49 31.04
CA GLY A 77 3.03 -8.78 32.16
C GLY A 77 2.06 -7.83 32.84
N LEU A 78 1.25 -7.09 32.08
CA LEU A 78 0.21 -6.22 32.63
C LEU A 78 -0.82 -7.02 33.44
N ILE A 79 -1.30 -8.16 32.91
CA ILE A 79 -2.23 -9.04 33.63
C ILE A 79 -1.60 -9.53 34.94
N ALA A 80 -0.37 -10.04 34.89
CA ALA A 80 0.34 -10.51 36.08
C ALA A 80 0.56 -9.39 37.11
N LEU A 81 0.87 -8.17 36.66
CA LEU A 81 1.05 -7.01 37.53
C LEU A 81 -0.26 -6.59 38.20
N LEU A 82 -1.37 -6.61 37.47
CA LEU A 82 -2.70 -6.32 38.03
C LEU A 82 -3.11 -7.37 39.06
N VAL A 83 -2.92 -8.66 38.77
CA VAL A 83 -3.19 -9.75 39.72
C VAL A 83 -2.32 -9.60 40.95
N GLY A 84 -1.01 -9.42 40.80
CA GLY A 84 -0.09 -9.24 41.92
C GLY A 84 -0.42 -7.99 42.76
N ALA A 85 -0.83 -6.89 42.12
CA ALA A 85 -1.26 -5.69 42.83
C ALA A 85 -2.55 -5.93 43.65
N ILE A 86 -3.52 -6.64 43.07
CA ILE A 86 -4.76 -7.02 43.77
C ILE A 86 -4.43 -7.93 44.95
N GLU A 87 -3.63 -8.99 44.77
CA GLU A 87 -3.28 -9.92 45.85
C GLU A 87 -2.50 -9.22 46.97
N THR A 88 -1.53 -8.38 46.62
CA THR A 88 -0.75 -7.61 47.60
C THR A 88 -1.67 -6.68 48.40
N LEU A 89 -2.54 -5.93 47.74
CA LEU A 89 -3.43 -4.97 48.39
C LEU A 89 -4.56 -5.67 49.16
N ALA A 90 -5.00 -6.85 48.71
CA ALA A 90 -6.01 -7.66 49.37
C ALA A 90 -5.58 -8.07 50.79
N THR A 91 -4.28 -8.22 51.04
CA THR A 91 -3.75 -8.50 52.39
C THR A 91 -3.99 -7.37 53.40
N LEU A 92 -4.21 -6.14 52.91
CA LEU A 92 -4.36 -4.94 53.74
C LEU A 92 -5.83 -4.52 53.92
N ILE A 93 -6.61 -4.56 52.85
CA ILE A 93 -7.97 -3.99 52.80
C ILE A 93 -9.05 -4.98 52.34
N GLY A 94 -8.68 -6.24 52.16
CA GLY A 94 -9.54 -7.31 51.67
C GLY A 94 -9.68 -7.34 50.14
N PRO A 95 -10.10 -8.50 49.58
CA PRO A 95 -10.06 -8.75 48.14
C PRO A 95 -11.04 -7.88 47.34
N GLY A 96 -12.21 -7.57 47.91
CA GLY A 96 -13.24 -6.77 47.24
C GLY A 96 -12.78 -5.32 46.98
N LEU A 97 -12.31 -4.64 48.03
CA LEU A 97 -11.85 -3.25 47.91
C LEU A 97 -10.55 -3.15 47.10
N ALA A 98 -9.64 -4.11 47.26
CA ALA A 98 -8.42 -4.18 46.45
C ALA A 98 -8.73 -4.29 44.95
N THR A 99 -9.64 -5.19 44.58
CA THR A 99 -10.06 -5.35 43.18
C THR A 99 -10.70 -4.07 42.64
N LEU A 100 -11.59 -3.43 43.41
CA LEU A 100 -12.26 -2.20 42.97
C LEU A 100 -11.27 -1.07 42.72
N ILE A 101 -10.28 -0.89 43.60
CA ILE A 101 -9.27 0.17 43.48
C ILE A 101 -8.35 -0.08 42.28
N VAL A 102 -7.81 -1.29 42.15
CA VAL A 102 -6.83 -1.60 41.07
C VAL A 102 -7.51 -1.57 39.70
N VAL A 103 -8.66 -2.23 39.57
CA VAL A 103 -9.40 -2.26 38.31
C VAL A 103 -9.95 -0.88 37.98
N GLY A 104 -10.56 -0.19 38.95
CA GLY A 104 -11.09 1.16 38.77
C GLY A 104 -10.01 2.16 38.35
N GLY A 105 -8.84 2.13 39.01
CA GLY A 105 -7.70 2.97 38.65
C GLY A 105 -7.15 2.65 37.25
N THR A 106 -7.06 1.37 36.89
CA THR A 106 -6.61 0.95 35.55
C THR A 106 -7.58 1.42 34.47
N LEU A 107 -8.89 1.27 34.68
CA LEU A 107 -9.92 1.75 33.74
C LEU A 107 -9.90 3.27 33.60
N LEU A 108 -9.67 4.00 34.70
CA LEU A 108 -9.54 5.46 34.66
C LEU A 108 -8.35 5.88 33.79
N ILE A 109 -7.19 5.25 33.97
CA ILE A 109 -6.01 5.49 33.14
C ILE A 109 -6.30 5.16 31.67
N ALA A 110 -6.92 4.00 31.40
CA ALA A 110 -7.28 3.59 30.04
C ALA A 110 -8.25 4.58 29.37
N ALA A 111 -9.23 5.09 30.11
CA ALA A 111 -10.16 6.11 29.60
C ALA A 111 -9.43 7.41 29.25
N ILE A 112 -8.52 7.89 30.10
CA ILE A 112 -7.72 9.11 29.84
C ILE A 112 -6.87 8.92 28.58
N LEU A 113 -6.14 7.80 28.47
CA LEU A 113 -5.32 7.49 27.30
C LEU A 113 -6.18 7.37 26.03
N GLY A 114 -7.36 6.75 26.12
CA GLY A 114 -8.30 6.64 25.01
C GLY A 114 -8.79 8.00 24.52
N ILE A 115 -9.11 8.92 25.42
CA ILE A 115 -9.50 10.30 25.09
C ILE A 115 -8.33 11.04 24.43
N ILE A 116 -7.12 10.95 24.99
CA ILE A 116 -5.91 11.57 24.39
C ILE A 116 -5.67 11.01 22.99
N GLY A 117 -5.74 9.69 22.82
CA GLY A 117 -5.60 9.02 21.53
C GLY A 117 -6.63 9.51 20.51
N LYS A 118 -7.90 9.60 20.90
CA LYS A 118 -8.97 10.15 20.06
C LYS A 118 -8.68 11.59 19.62
N HIS A 119 -8.16 12.43 20.52
CA HIS A 119 -7.79 13.80 20.16
C HIS A 119 -6.58 13.89 19.23
N ARG A 120 -5.64 12.94 19.31
CA ARG A 120 -4.49 12.86 18.39
C ARG A 120 -4.87 12.37 16.99
N LEU A 121 -5.90 11.52 16.90
CA LEU A 121 -6.43 11.00 15.64
C LEU A 121 -7.49 11.92 15.01
N SER A 122 -7.90 12.99 15.69
CA SER A 122 -8.79 13.99 15.11
C SER A 122 -8.02 14.72 13.99
N PRO A 123 -8.50 14.68 12.74
CA PRO A 123 -7.89 15.45 11.66
C PRO A 123 -7.82 16.90 12.12
N LYS A 124 -6.66 17.53 12.06
CA LYS A 124 -6.63 18.99 12.03
C LYS A 124 -7.44 19.36 10.80
N ALA A 125 -8.61 19.94 11.00
CA ALA A 125 -9.27 20.70 9.95
C ALA A 125 -8.33 21.88 9.69
N ASP A 126 -7.47 21.72 8.70
CA ASP A 126 -6.60 22.78 8.23
C ASP A 126 -7.51 23.93 7.76
N ALA A 127 -7.51 25.02 8.51
CA ALA A 127 -8.11 26.31 8.18
C ALA A 127 -6.99 27.28 7.78
#